data_AF-A0A3C0WJF8-F1
#
_entry.id   AF-A0A3C0WJF8-F1
#
_cell.length_a   1.000
_cell.length_b   1.000
_cell.length_c   1.000
_cell.angle_alpha   90.00
_cell.angle_beta   90.00
_cell.angle_gamma   90.00
#
_symmetry.space_group_name_H-M   'P 1'
#
loop_
_entity.id
_entity.type
_entity.pdbx_description
1 polymer ?
#
loop_
_entity_poly.entity_id
_entity_poly.type
_entity_poly.pdbx_seq_one_letter_code
_entity_poly.pdbx_strand_id
1 'polypeptide(L)'
;GNMDTADGKPRTKSASKDRLARMICACPSEVTDEDAKLMSESIAESLASLIAQSINHQQSHHEVDTLLCTGHGGFLLPRIQEKLDTPINVSSLASCLTSEQLRCAPALAVATLLQQHFVAKSIT
;
A
#
# COMPACT_ATOMS: atom_id res chain seq x y z
N GLY A 1 -6.58 -9.70 18.78
CA GLY A 1 -5.94 -8.74 17.86
C GLY A 1 -4.45 -8.92 17.96
N ASN A 2 -3.75 -9.04 16.84
CA ASN A 2 -2.30 -9.32 16.86
C ASN A 2 -1.56 -8.19 17.60
N MET A 3 -0.84 -8.54 18.69
CA MET A 3 -0.11 -7.61 19.58
C MET A 3 1.29 -7.28 19.07
N ASP A 4 1.66 -7.75 17.87
CA ASP A 4 2.85 -7.36 17.12
C ASP A 4 2.76 -5.89 16.66
N THR A 5 2.87 -4.96 17.60
CA THR A 5 3.08 -3.53 17.34
C THR A 5 4.40 -3.10 17.96
N ALA A 6 4.96 -1.97 17.52
CA ALA A 6 6.29 -1.51 17.92
C ALA A 6 6.49 -1.38 19.45
N ASP A 7 5.40 -1.21 20.20
CA ASP A 7 5.42 -1.10 21.67
C ASP A 7 4.61 -2.20 22.37
N GLY A 8 4.24 -3.27 21.65
CA GLY A 8 3.48 -4.40 22.18
C GLY A 8 2.03 -4.08 22.57
N LYS A 9 1.54 -2.85 22.33
CA LYS A 9 0.17 -2.43 22.66
C LYS A 9 -0.83 -2.79 21.55
N PRO A 10 -2.14 -2.84 21.84
CA PRO A 10 -3.17 -3.09 20.83
C PRO A 10 -3.15 -2.11 19.63
N ARG A 11 -3.74 -2.53 18.51
CA ARG A 11 -3.93 -1.72 17.30
C ARG A 11 -5.15 -0.78 17.41
N THR A 12 -5.20 0.03 18.46
CA THR A 12 -6.24 1.06 18.65
C THR A 12 -5.75 2.44 18.21
N LYS A 13 -6.67 3.37 17.92
CA LYS A 13 -6.31 4.77 17.59
C LYS A 13 -5.48 5.42 18.70
N SER A 14 -5.90 5.27 19.96
CA SER A 14 -5.19 5.81 21.12
C SER A 14 -3.76 5.23 21.25
N ALA A 15 -3.58 3.91 21.14
CA ALA A 15 -2.24 3.32 21.21
C ALA A 15 -1.38 3.70 20.00
N SER A 16 -1.96 3.91 18.81
CA SER A 16 -1.24 4.45 17.65
C SER A 16 -0.79 5.89 17.87
N LYS A 17 -1.60 6.73 18.52
CA LYS A 17 -1.20 8.09 18.90
C LYS A 17 0.00 8.09 19.85
N ASP A 18 -0.01 7.26 20.88
CA ASP A 18 1.13 7.12 21.79
C ASP A 18 2.42 6.80 21.03
N ARG A 19 2.34 5.91 20.03
CA ARG A 19 3.47 5.57 19.17
C ARG A 19 3.93 6.76 18.31
N LEU A 20 3.00 7.51 17.73
CA LEU A 20 3.32 8.72 16.97
C LEU A 20 4.03 9.76 17.84
N ALA A 21 3.54 10.02 19.06
CA ALA A 21 4.17 10.95 19.99
C ALA A 21 5.65 10.59 20.27
N ARG A 22 5.92 9.31 20.50
CA ARG A 22 7.29 8.83 20.74
C ARG A 22 8.22 9.00 19.53
N MET A 23 7.70 8.94 18.30
CA MET A 23 8.52 9.16 17.09
C MET A 23 9.12 10.55 17.02
N ILE A 24 8.51 11.54 17.68
CA ILE A 24 8.99 12.91 17.77
C ILE A 24 9.55 13.24 19.16
N CYS A 25 9.83 12.22 19.97
CA CYS A 25 10.29 12.36 21.36
C CYS A 25 9.34 13.15 22.29
N ALA A 26 8.05 13.24 21.94
CA ALA A 26 7.02 13.86 22.76
C ALA A 26 6.40 12.84 23.74
N CYS A 27 5.92 13.33 24.87
CA CYS A 27 5.10 12.54 25.77
C CYS A 27 3.70 12.32 25.15
N PRO A 28 3.08 11.13 25.27
CA PRO A 28 1.74 10.89 24.73
C PRO A 28 0.66 11.87 25.20
N SER A 29 0.81 12.47 26.39
CA SER A 29 -0.11 13.49 26.90
C SER A 29 0.00 14.85 26.20
N GLU A 30 1.10 15.11 25.48
CA GLU A 30 1.37 16.36 24.77
C GLU A 30 0.83 16.35 23.33
N VAL A 31 0.44 15.18 22.81
CA VAL A 31 -0.07 15.02 21.45
C VAL A 31 -1.58 14.86 21.47
N THR A 32 -2.27 15.80 20.83
CA THR A 32 -3.73 15.74 20.68
C THR A 32 -4.12 14.76 19.57
N ASP A 33 -5.42 14.43 19.50
CA ASP A 33 -5.92 13.57 18.41
C ASP A 33 -5.81 14.27 17.04
N GLU A 34 -5.89 15.61 17.00
CA GLU A 34 -5.71 16.38 15.77
C GLU A 34 -4.23 16.38 15.34
N ASP A 35 -3.29 16.56 16.27
CA ASP A 35 -1.86 16.44 15.96
C ASP A 35 -1.54 15.06 15.39
N ALA A 36 -2.06 14.00 16.02
CA ALA A 36 -1.87 12.62 15.57
C ALA A 36 -2.42 12.39 14.16
N LYS A 37 -3.57 13.01 13.84
CA LYS A 37 -4.18 12.98 12.51
C LYS A 37 -3.28 13.70 11.50
N LEU A 38 -2.85 14.92 11.77
CA LEU A 38 -1.95 15.69 10.90
C LEU A 38 -0.63 14.95 10.65
N MET A 39 -0.04 14.36 11.69
CA MET A 39 1.14 13.51 11.57
C MET A 39 0.87 12.32 10.64
N SER A 40 -0.26 11.62 10.82
CA SER A 40 -0.61 10.47 9.98
C SER A 40 -0.85 10.85 8.52
N GLU A 41 -1.45 12.01 8.26
CA GLU A 41 -1.67 12.55 6.92
C GLU A 41 -0.34 12.93 6.26
N SER A 42 0.55 13.59 6.99
CA SER A 42 1.90 13.92 6.52
C SER A 42 2.72 12.67 6.18
N ILE A 43 2.60 11.60 6.99
CA ILE A 43 3.24 10.30 6.71
C ILE A 43 2.67 9.68 5.43
N ALA A 44 1.35 9.66 5.26
CA ALA A 44 0.70 9.12 4.07
C ALA A 44 1.12 9.90 2.81
N GLU A 45 1.24 11.22 2.92
CA GLU A 45 1.67 12.11 1.84
C GLU A 45 3.14 11.88 1.45
N SER A 46 4.00 11.71 2.44
CA SER A 46 5.42 11.40 2.24
C SER A 46 5.59 10.04 1.58
N LEU A 47 4.84 9.02 2.03
CA LEU A 47 4.85 7.69 1.44
C LEU A 47 4.36 7.71 -0.01
N ALA A 48 3.28 8.41 -0.31
CA ALA A 48 2.78 8.57 -1.67
C ALA A 48 3.82 9.25 -2.57
N SER A 49 4.54 10.25 -2.05
CA SER A 49 5.62 10.94 -2.78
C SER A 49 6.79 10.02 -3.12
N LEU A 50 7.23 9.17 -2.19
CA LEU A 50 8.30 8.20 -2.44
C LEU A 50 7.91 7.17 -3.51
N ILE A 51 6.65 6.71 -3.47
CA ILE A 51 6.14 5.77 -4.47
C ILE A 51 6.04 6.45 -5.84
N ALA A 52 5.49 7.66 -5.90
CA ALA A 52 5.38 8.43 -7.15
C ALA A 52 6.75 8.72 -7.78
N GLN A 53 7.75 9.10 -6.99
CA GLN A 53 9.13 9.28 -7.47
C GLN A 53 9.67 8.00 -8.12
N SER A 54 9.41 6.85 -7.52
CA SER A 54 9.84 5.56 -8.05
C SER A 54 9.12 5.23 -9.37
N ILE A 55 7.84 5.55 -9.48
CA ILE A 55 7.06 5.36 -10.72
C ILE A 55 7.56 6.29 -11.83
N ASN A 56 7.74 7.58 -11.54
CA ASN A 56 8.25 8.56 -12.51
C ASN A 56 9.64 8.13 -13.03
N HIS A 57 10.51 7.62 -12.14
CA HIS A 57 11.79 7.06 -12.54
C HIS A 57 11.63 5.85 -13.49
N GLN A 58 10.66 4.96 -13.27
CA GLN A 58 10.42 3.87 -14.23
C GLN A 58 9.89 4.39 -15.56
N GLN A 59 8.97 5.37 -15.55
CA GLN A 59 8.44 6.00 -16.77
C GLN A 59 9.49 6.75 -17.59
N SER A 60 10.56 7.27 -16.97
CA SER A 60 11.67 7.90 -17.70
C SER A 60 12.58 6.90 -18.43
N HIS A 61 12.51 5.62 -18.09
CA HIS A 61 13.36 4.57 -18.66
C HIS A 61 12.60 3.51 -19.46
N HIS A 62 11.29 3.40 -19.25
CA HIS A 62 10.45 2.38 -19.84
C HIS A 62 9.09 2.97 -20.24
N GLU A 63 8.49 2.41 -21.29
CA GLU A 63 7.09 2.71 -21.62
C GLU A 63 6.19 1.98 -20.61
N VAL A 64 5.73 2.72 -19.60
CA VAL A 64 4.81 2.23 -18.57
C VAL A 64 3.51 3.03 -18.66
N ASP A 65 2.47 2.39 -19.21
CA ASP A 65 1.15 2.99 -19.39
C ASP A 65 0.13 2.58 -18.30
N THR A 66 0.43 1.52 -17.54
CA THR A 66 -0.49 0.89 -16.60
C THR A 66 0.19 0.54 -15.29
N LEU A 67 -0.39 0.98 -14.18
CA LEU A 67 -0.01 0.58 -12.83
C LEU A 67 -1.05 -0.41 -12.30
N LEU A 68 -0.63 -1.65 -12.06
CA LEU A 68 -1.46 -2.67 -11.43
C LEU A 68 -1.12 -2.81 -9.95
N CYS A 69 -2.09 -2.54 -9.09
CA CYS A 69 -1.91 -2.55 -7.64
C CYS A 69 -2.57 -3.75 -6.97
N THR A 70 -1.93 -4.26 -5.92
CA THR A 70 -2.46 -5.35 -5.08
C THR A 70 -2.09 -5.14 -3.62
N GLY A 71 -2.77 -5.85 -2.72
CA GLY A 71 -2.57 -5.75 -1.27
C GLY A 71 -3.30 -4.57 -0.61
N HIS A 72 -2.87 -4.19 0.59
CA HIS A 72 -3.60 -3.27 1.48
C HIS A 72 -3.31 -1.78 1.23
N GLY A 73 -2.34 -1.45 0.36
CA GLY A 73 -1.88 -0.08 0.12
C GLY A 73 -2.79 0.76 -0.79
N GLY A 74 -3.92 0.22 -1.23
CA GLY A 74 -4.80 0.88 -2.21
C GLY A 74 -5.30 2.27 -1.80
N PHE A 75 -5.35 2.56 -0.50
CA PHE A 75 -5.75 3.88 0.02
C PHE A 75 -4.77 5.02 -0.35
N LEU A 76 -3.55 4.69 -0.79
CA LEU A 76 -2.55 5.67 -1.22
C LEU A 76 -2.71 6.07 -2.69
N LEU A 77 -3.46 5.30 -3.50
CA LEU A 77 -3.51 5.48 -4.95
C LEU A 77 -3.93 6.90 -5.39
N PRO A 78 -4.97 7.53 -4.79
CA PRO A 78 -5.33 8.89 -5.18
C PRO A 78 -4.17 9.88 -5.00
N ARG A 79 -3.47 9.81 -3.85
CA ARG A 79 -2.31 10.67 -3.56
C ARG A 79 -1.12 10.40 -4.47
N ILE A 80 -0.91 9.13 -4.85
CA ILE A 80 0.15 8.76 -5.79
C ILE A 80 -0.15 9.37 -7.16
N GLN A 81 -1.39 9.23 -7.65
CA GLN A 81 -1.80 9.73 -8.96
C GLN A 81 -1.64 11.24 -9.10
N GLU A 82 -1.95 12.00 -8.04
CA GLU A 82 -1.77 13.46 -8.00
C GLU A 82 -0.29 13.90 -8.12
N LYS A 83 0.66 12.98 -7.93
CA LYS A 83 2.10 13.25 -7.88
C LYS A 83 2.88 12.71 -9.09
N LEU A 84 2.21 12.04 -10.03
CA LEU A 84 2.87 11.51 -11.22
C LEU A 84 3.11 12.61 -12.24
N ASP A 85 4.27 12.59 -12.89
CA ASP A 85 4.62 13.58 -13.91
C ASP A 85 3.82 13.34 -15.20
N THR A 86 3.47 12.08 -15.46
CA THR A 86 2.60 11.69 -16.58
C THR A 86 1.45 10.81 -16.11
N PRO A 87 0.23 11.00 -16.65
CA PRO A 87 -0.89 10.14 -16.32
C PRO A 87 -0.60 8.68 -16.64
N ILE A 88 -0.96 7.80 -15.71
CA ILE A 88 -0.87 6.35 -15.87
C ILE A 88 -2.24 5.74 -15.60
N ASN A 89 -2.57 4.66 -16.31
CA ASN A 89 -3.81 3.95 -16.08
C ASN A 89 -3.66 3.12 -14.80
N VAL A 90 -4.39 3.48 -13.73
CA VAL A 90 -4.30 2.77 -12.45
C VAL A 90 -5.41 1.75 -12.34
N SER A 91 -5.03 0.49 -12.17
CA SER A 91 -5.96 -0.61 -11.91
C SER A 91 -5.60 -1.30 -10.59
N SER A 92 -6.61 -1.70 -9.84
CA SER A 92 -6.44 -2.45 -8.60
C SER A 92 -6.97 -3.86 -8.79
N LEU A 93 -6.18 -4.88 -8.48
CA LEU A 93 -6.66 -6.26 -8.45
C LEU A 93 -7.80 -6.47 -7.45
N ALA A 94 -8.01 -5.55 -6.50
CA ALA A 94 -9.16 -5.60 -5.61
C ALA A 94 -10.50 -5.40 -6.31
N SER A 95 -10.53 -4.89 -7.55
CA SER A 95 -11.76 -4.87 -8.36
C SER A 95 -12.10 -6.23 -8.97
N CYS A 96 -11.11 -7.14 -9.06
CA CYS A 96 -11.27 -8.45 -9.71
C CYS A 96 -11.20 -9.63 -8.73
N LEU A 97 -10.63 -9.42 -7.54
CA LEU A 97 -10.36 -10.46 -6.56
C LEU A 97 -11.10 -10.22 -5.25
N THR A 98 -11.51 -11.29 -4.59
CA THR A 98 -12.07 -11.22 -3.24
C THR A 98 -10.99 -10.83 -2.23
N SER A 99 -11.40 -10.33 -1.06
CA SER A 99 -10.46 -10.00 0.02
C SER A 99 -9.62 -11.18 0.48
N GLU A 100 -10.11 -12.41 0.34
CA GLU A 100 -9.34 -13.62 0.68
C GLU A 100 -8.26 -13.89 -0.36
N GLN A 101 -8.61 -13.79 -1.65
CA GLN A 101 -7.69 -13.94 -2.76
C GLN A 101 -6.59 -12.87 -2.75
N LEU A 102 -6.90 -11.63 -2.35
CA LEU A 102 -5.89 -10.57 -2.21
C LEU A 102 -4.87 -10.88 -1.10
N ARG A 103 -5.30 -11.49 0.02
CA ARG A 103 -4.37 -11.88 1.11
C ARG A 103 -3.37 -12.93 0.68
N CYS A 104 -3.70 -13.74 -0.33
CA CYS A 104 -2.83 -14.77 -0.89
C CYS A 104 -2.53 -14.56 -2.38
N ALA A 105 -2.54 -13.30 -2.85
CA ALA A 105 -2.37 -12.98 -4.27
C ALA A 105 -1.15 -13.66 -4.93
N PRO A 106 0.03 -13.76 -4.28
CA PRO A 106 1.15 -14.51 -4.85
C PRO A 106 0.86 -16.01 -5.05
N ALA A 107 0.19 -16.65 -4.10
CA ALA A 107 -0.19 -18.06 -4.18
C ALA A 107 -1.23 -18.28 -5.29
N LEU A 108 -2.19 -17.38 -5.43
CA LEU A 108 -3.15 -17.40 -6.52
C LEU A 108 -2.46 -17.21 -7.88
N ALA A 109 -1.52 -16.27 -7.98
CA ALA A 109 -0.79 -16.02 -9.22
C ALA A 109 -0.04 -17.27 -9.70
N VAL A 110 0.70 -17.95 -8.81
CA VAL A 110 1.43 -19.17 -9.20
C VAL A 110 0.48 -20.33 -9.56
N ALA A 111 -0.66 -20.47 -8.88
CA ALA A 111 -1.67 -21.47 -9.22
C ALA A 111 -2.28 -21.22 -10.62
N THR A 112 -2.60 -19.95 -10.93
CA THR A 112 -3.11 -19.55 -12.25
C THR A 112 -2.07 -19.81 -13.34
N LEU A 113 -0.80 -19.45 -13.12
CA LEU A 113 0.28 -19.70 -14.07
C LEU A 113 0.46 -21.22 -14.34
N LEU A 114 0.39 -22.04 -13.30
CA LEU A 114 0.48 -23.50 -13.44
C LEU A 114 -0.71 -24.07 -14.23
N GLN A 115 -1.93 -23.60 -13.95
CA GLN A 115 -3.12 -24.01 -14.69
C GLN A 115 -2.98 -23.66 -16.18
N GLN A 116 -2.56 -22.43 -16.51
CA GLN A 116 -2.33 -21.98 -17.88
C GLN A 116 -1.29 -22.84 -18.60
N HIS A 117 -0.21 -23.22 -17.90
CA HIS A 117 0.84 -24.10 -18.44
C HIS A 117 0.31 -25.49 -18.81
N PHE A 118 -0.53 -26.10 -17.96
CA PHE A 118 -1.14 -27.40 -18.27
C PHE A 118 -2.15 -27.34 -19.42
N VAL A 119 -2.94 -26.26 -19.50
CA VAL A 119 -3.87 -26.04 -20.63
C VAL A 119 -3.10 -25.90 -21.94
N ALA A 120 -2.04 -25.08 -21.98
CA ALA A 120 -1.23 -24.89 -23.18
C ALA A 120 -0.62 -26.21 -23.69
N LYS A 121 -0.11 -27.05 -22.77
CA LYS A 121 0.43 -28.38 -23.10
C LYS A 121 -0.61 -29.41 -23.54
N SER A 122 -1.88 -29.25 -23.19
CA SER A 122 -2.94 -30.20 -23.58
C SER A 122 -3.46 -29.95 -25.00
N ILE A 123 -3.08 -28.81 -25.61
CA ILE A 123 -3.48 -28.39 -26.97
C ILE A 123 -2.32 -28.60 -27.97
N THR A 124 -1.14 -29.01 -27.49
CA THR A 124 0.05 -29.34 -28.32
C THR A 124 0.25 -30.86 -28.35
#